data_AF-A0A959VML5-F1
#
_entry.id   AF-A0A959VML5-F1
#
_cell.length_a   1.000
_cell.length_b   1.000
_cell.length_c   1.000
_cell.angle_alpha   90.00
_cell.angle_beta   90.00
_cell.angle_gamma   90.00
#
_symmetry.space_group_name_H-M   'P 1'
#
loop_
_entity.id
_entity.type
_entity.pdbx_description
1 polymer ?
#
loop_
_entity_poly.entity_id
_entity_poly.type
_entity_poly.pdbx_seq_one_letter_code
_entity_poly.pdbx_strand_id
1 'polypeptide(L)' 'EGFEKGQKIWIHNPDGSARPGIFVGEGENATFFGGPPLCYVVTEDTKEGGEVALDRITPRDQ' A
#
# COMPACT_ATOMS: atom_id res chain seq x y z
N GLU A 1 -6.62 -0.29 -14.22
CA GLU A 1 -6.76 0.89 -13.34
C GLU A 1 -5.93 0.66 -12.10
N GLY A 2 -5.26 1.71 -11.61
CA GLY A 2 -4.47 1.65 -10.38
C GLY A 2 -5.35 1.81 -9.13
N PHE A 3 -4.72 2.05 -7.99
CA PHE A 3 -5.42 2.41 -6.76
C PHE A 3 -5.76 3.91 -6.75
N GLU A 4 -6.91 4.26 -6.17
CA GLU A 4 -7.31 5.64 -5.96
C GLU A 4 -6.96 6.11 -4.55
N LYS A 5 -6.56 7.38 -4.40
CA LYS A 5 -6.31 7.97 -3.09
C LYS A 5 -7.56 7.88 -2.21
N GLY A 6 -7.41 7.35 -1.01
CA GLY A 6 -8.52 7.10 -0.08
C GLY A 6 -9.14 5.71 -0.21
N GLN A 7 -8.76 4.92 -1.21
CA GLN A 7 -9.23 3.56 -1.38
C GLN A 7 -8.80 2.67 -0.21
N LYS A 8 -9.75 1.87 0.29
CA LYS A 8 -9.48 0.86 1.31
C LYS A 8 -8.80 -0.35 0.71
N ILE A 9 -7.75 -0.80 1.36
CA ILE A 9 -6.88 -1.87 0.91
C ILE A 9 -6.56 -2.84 2.04
N TRP A 10 -6.19 -4.06 1.66
CA TRP A 10 -5.40 -4.95 2.49
C TRP A 10 -3.92 -4.74 2.22
N ILE A 11 -3.12 -4.64 3.28
CA ILE A 11 -1.66 -4.65 3.23
C ILE A 11 -1.18 -6.04 3.66
N HIS A 12 -0.52 -6.76 2.77
CA HIS A 12 -0.05 -8.12 3.00
C HIS A 12 1.31 -8.12 3.70
N ASN A 13 1.33 -8.66 4.92
CA ASN A 13 2.54 -8.80 5.72
C ASN A 13 3.36 -10.03 5.27
N PRO A 14 4.67 -10.06 5.52
CA PRO A 14 5.53 -11.19 5.14
C PRO A 14 5.17 -12.52 5.81
N ASP A 15 4.46 -12.47 6.95
CA ASP A 15 4.01 -13.65 7.69
C ASP A 15 2.72 -14.28 7.12
N GLY A 16 2.19 -13.73 6.02
CA GLY A 16 0.96 -14.17 5.37
C GLY A 16 -0.31 -13.57 5.99
N SER A 17 -0.20 -12.75 7.04
CA SER A 17 -1.33 -11.97 7.55
C SER A 17 -1.61 -10.75 6.68
N ALA A 18 -2.83 -10.22 6.76
CA ALA A 18 -3.20 -8.96 6.12
C ALA A 18 -3.65 -7.96 7.19
N ARG A 19 -3.21 -6.70 7.03
CA ARG A 19 -3.66 -5.59 7.88
C ARG A 19 -4.47 -4.57 7.07
N PRO A 20 -5.51 -3.95 7.65
CA PRO A 20 -6.32 -2.95 6.96
C PRO A 20 -5.58 -1.62 6.81
N GLY A 21 -5.73 -0.99 5.65
CA GLY A 21 -5.12 0.31 5.36
C GLY A 21 -5.86 1.12 4.30
N ILE A 22 -5.38 2.34 4.11
CA ILE A 22 -5.88 3.31 3.13
C ILE A 22 -4.73 3.68 2.18
N PHE A 23 -4.97 3.59 0.88
CA PHE A 23 -4.02 4.03 -0.13
C PHE A 23 -3.92 5.55 -0.17
N VAL A 24 -2.70 6.10 -0.18
CA VAL A 24 -2.44 7.55 -0.19
C VAL A 24 -1.93 8.01 -1.55
N GLY A 25 -1.07 7.22 -2.20
CA GLY A 25 -0.47 7.56 -3.49
C GLY A 25 0.70 6.64 -3.84
N GLU A 26 1.21 6.78 -5.06
CA GLU A 26 2.36 6.02 -5.55
C GLU A 26 3.69 6.61 -5.07
N GLY A 27 4.67 5.74 -4.82
CA GLY A 27 6.04 6.08 -4.47
C GLY A 27 6.90 6.17 -5.74
N GLU A 28 6.87 7.33 -6.39
CA GLU A 28 7.47 7.54 -7.73
C GLU A 28 9.00 7.36 -7.77
N ASN A 29 9.69 7.41 -6.63
CA ASN A 29 11.15 7.38 -6.58
C ASN A 29 11.76 5.98 -6.60
N ALA A 30 11.01 4.93 -6.27
CA ALA A 30 11.57 3.59 -6.07
C ALA A 30 12.04 2.93 -7.38
N THR A 31 11.31 3.16 -8.46
CA THR A 31 11.62 2.61 -9.79
C THR A 31 12.84 3.26 -10.43
N PHE A 32 13.15 4.52 -10.08
CA PHE A 32 14.33 5.22 -10.60
C PHE A 32 15.65 4.56 -10.18
N PHE A 33 15.69 3.95 -8.98
CA PHE A 33 16.87 3.23 -8.47
C PHE A 33 16.82 1.72 -8.75
N GLY A 34 15.88 1.25 -9.58
CA GLY A 34 15.70 -0.17 -9.91
C GLY A 34 15.02 -0.99 -8.82
N GLY A 35 14.38 -0.35 -7.83
CA GLY A 35 13.54 -1.00 -6.83
C GLY A 35 12.14 -1.34 -7.36
N PRO A 36 11.36 -2.17 -6.63
CA PRO A 36 9.98 -2.44 -6.98
C PRO A 36 9.14 -1.15 -6.89
N PRO A 37 8.03 -1.04 -7.63
CA PRO A 37 7.07 0.04 -7.42
C PRO A 37 6.56 0.08 -5.99
N LEU A 38 6.64 1.24 -5.34
CA LEU A 38 6.18 1.44 -3.97
C LEU A 38 4.92 2.31 -3.94
N CYS A 39 4.24 2.31 -2.81
CA CYS A 39 3.13 3.22 -2.51
C CYS A 39 3.10 3.62 -1.04
N TYR A 40 2.51 4.78 -0.79
CA TYR A 40 2.23 5.29 0.54
C TYR A 40 0.86 4.82 1.02
N VAL A 41 0.81 4.37 2.26
CA VAL A 41 -0.41 3.89 2.91
C VAL A 41 -0.53 4.48 4.31
N VAL A 42 -1.75 4.53 4.82
CA VAL A 42 -2.02 4.76 6.24
C VAL A 42 -2.74 3.54 6.80
N THR A 43 -2.24 3.04 7.92
CA THR A 43 -2.81 1.89 8.61
C THR A 43 -4.08 2.31 9.35
N GLU A 44 -5.15 1.52 9.26
CA GLU A 44 -6.42 1.94 9.86
C GLU A 44 -6.45 1.81 11.39
N ASP A 45 -5.66 0.89 11.93
CA ASP A 45 -5.56 0.61 13.37
C ASP A 45 -4.71 1.64 14.11
N THR A 46 -3.51 1.93 13.60
CA THR A 46 -2.55 2.83 14.27
C THR A 46 -2.54 4.24 13.72
N LYS A 47 -3.18 4.50 12.56
CA LYS A 47 -3.12 5.77 11.83
C LYS A 47 -1.71 6.19 11.44
N GLU A 48 -0.80 5.22 11.32
CA GLU A 48 0.59 5.44 10.97
C GLU A 48 0.77 5.39 9.45
N GLY A 49 1.58 6.31 8.94
CA GLY A 49 2.01 6.30 7.54
C GLY A 49 3.10 5.25 7.31
N GLY A 50 3.06 4.59 6.15
CA GLY A 50 4.07 3.62 5.74
C GLY A 50 4.28 3.61 4.24
N GLU A 51 5.41 3.05 3.83
CA GLU A 51 5.72 2.75 2.43
C GLU A 51 5.73 1.23 2.26
N VAL A 52 4.98 0.74 1.27
CA VAL A 52 4.85 -0.68 0.97
C VAL A 52 4.98 -0.90 -0.53
N ALA A 53 5.36 -2.11 -0.94
CA ALA A 53 5.38 -2.45 -2.35
C ALA A 53 3.95 -2.56 -2.91
N LEU A 54 3.74 -2.07 -4.13
CA LEU A 54 2.43 -2.08 -4.79
C LEU A 54 1.87 -3.50 -4.99
N ASP A 55 2.75 -4.50 -5.13
CA ASP A 55 2.37 -5.92 -5.23
C ASP A 55 1.97 -6.54 -3.88
N ARG A 56 2.13 -5.80 -2.78
CA ARG A 56 1.72 -6.20 -1.42
C ARG A 56 0.41 -5.58 -0.97
N ILE A 57 -0.36 -4.99 -1.87
CA ILE A 57 -1.68 -4.45 -1.55
C ILE A 57 -2.76 -4.99 -2.48
N THR A 58 -3.96 -5.18 -1.95
CA THR A 58 -5.15 -5.54 -2.74
C THR A 58 -6.35 -4.69 -2.32
N PRO A 59 -7.32 -4.41 -3.20
CA PRO A 59 -8.56 -3.75 -2.82
C PRO A 59 -9.28 -4.51 -1.68
N ARG A 60 -9.85 -3.79 -0.71
CA ARG A 60 -10.62 -4.41 0.37
C ARG A 60 -12.11 -4.56 0.06
N ASP A 61 -12.69 -3.54 -0.56
CA ASP A 61 -14.14 -3.39 -0.69
C ASP A 61 -14.59 -3.60 -2.16
N GLN A 62 -14.03 -4.58 -2.87
CA GLN A 62 -14.47 -4.94 -4.23
C GLN A 62 -15.92 -5.40 -4.26
#